data_AF-A0A968MPR2-F1
#
_entry.id   AF-A0A968MPR2-F1
#
_cell.length_a   1.000
_cell.length_b   1.000
_cell.length_c   1.000
_cell.angle_alpha   90.00
_cell.angle_beta   90.00
_cell.angle_gamma   90.00
#
_symmetry.space_group_name_H-M   'P 1'
#
loop_
_entity.id
_entity.type
_entity.pdbx_description
1 polymer ?
#
loop_
_entity_poly.entity_id
_entity_poly.type
_entity_poly.pdbx_seq_one_letter_code
_entity_poly.pdbx_strand_id
1 'polypeptide(L)'
;MTRKAYIAINSIFLVLIAGIFLYSYFLDHTAAHITCVHRQYLGIDCPSCGLSRSFSAIMHLDLTSVMKFNKYGYLVFLFFLLQAILRVLFLTISFQKPEWLKSTYKWDAFSSGLLFFFCFHPFILYTFFQFYELLGG
;
A
#
# COMPACT_ATOMS: atom_id res chain seq x y z
N MET A 1 -21.94 13.86 0.34
CA MET A 1 -20.64 14.24 0.92
C MET A 1 -20.40 15.73 0.71
N THR A 2 -19.91 16.44 1.72
CA THR A 2 -19.57 17.88 1.60
C THR A 2 -18.17 18.06 1.02
N ARG A 3 -17.90 19.19 0.36
CA ARG A 3 -16.57 19.49 -0.23
C ARG A 3 -15.46 19.50 0.82
N LYS A 4 -15.73 20.12 1.97
CA LYS A 4 -14.76 20.20 3.08
C LYS A 4 -14.40 18.81 3.60
N ALA A 5 -15.40 17.93 3.79
CA ALA A 5 -15.16 16.56 4.21
C ALA A 5 -14.35 15.78 3.17
N TYR A 6 -14.68 15.92 1.87
CA TYR A 6 -13.96 15.24 0.81
C TYR A 6 -12.47 15.63 0.74
N ILE A 7 -12.19 16.93 0.81
CA ILE A 7 -10.82 17.44 0.83
C ILE A 7 -10.09 16.93 2.07
N ALA A 8 -10.70 17.05 3.25
CA ALA A 8 -10.09 16.58 4.50
C ALA A 8 -9.72 15.08 4.43
N ILE A 9 -10.64 14.23 3.97
CA ILE A 9 -10.41 12.79 3.83
C ILE A 9 -9.25 12.50 2.87
N ASN A 10 -9.25 13.10 1.67
CA ASN A 10 -8.20 12.86 0.70
C ASN A 10 -6.84 13.40 1.14
N SER A 11 -6.81 14.54 1.83
CA SER A 11 -5.59 15.10 2.42
C SER A 11 -5.04 14.21 3.53
N ILE A 12 -5.88 13.69 4.41
CA ILE A 12 -5.46 12.73 5.45
C ILE A 12 -4.85 11.49 4.82
N PHE A 13 -5.52 10.89 3.83
CA PHE A 13 -4.97 9.72 3.13
C PHE A 13 -3.65 10.04 2.44
N LEU A 14 -3.54 11.18 1.75
CA LEU A 14 -2.30 11.58 1.11
C LEU A 14 -1.15 11.72 2.12
N VAL A 15 -1.40 12.34 3.27
CA VAL A 15 -0.41 12.48 4.35
C VAL A 15 0.00 11.13 4.92
N LEU A 16 -0.95 10.22 5.16
CA LEU A 16 -0.65 8.88 5.64
C LEU A 16 0.22 8.10 4.65
N ILE A 17 -0.12 8.15 3.36
CA ILE A 17 0.63 7.48 2.30
C ILE A 17 2.03 8.08 2.16
N ALA A 18 2.14 9.41 2.18
CA ALA A 18 3.43 10.09 2.18
C ALA A 18 4.27 9.69 3.41
N GLY A 19 3.65 9.57 4.57
CA GLY A 19 4.29 9.07 5.79
C GLY A 19 4.85 7.66 5.63
N ILE A 20 4.13 6.75 4.96
CA ILE A 20 4.62 5.38 4.66
C ILE A 20 5.87 5.44 3.77
N PHE A 21 5.88 6.26 2.72
CA PHE A 21 7.06 6.40 1.86
C PHE A 21 8.24 7.05 2.57
N LEU A 22 7.97 8.10 3.35
CA LEU A 22 8.97 8.81 4.13
C LEU A 22 9.62 7.88 5.17
N TYR A 23 8.79 7.15 5.89
CA TYR A 23 9.21 6.10 6.83
C TYR A 23 10.09 5.07 6.13
N SER A 24 9.65 4.55 4.97
CA SER A 24 10.37 3.50 4.24
C SER A 24 11.70 3.98 3.64
N TYR A 25 11.80 5.26 3.30
CA TYR A 25 13.02 5.88 2.77
C TYR A 25 14.03 6.17 3.88
N PHE A 26 13.62 6.77 5.00
CA PHE A 26 14.57 7.16 6.05
C PHE A 26 14.97 6.01 6.97
N LEU A 27 14.08 5.04 7.20
CA LEU A 27 14.41 3.87 7.98
C LEU A 27 14.90 2.79 7.03
N ASP A 28 16.22 2.70 6.93
CA ASP A 28 16.86 1.63 6.20
C ASP A 28 16.58 0.29 6.89
N HIS A 29 15.59 -0.41 6.36
CA HIS A 29 15.23 -1.75 6.77
C HIS A 29 15.97 -2.82 5.95
N THR A 30 16.76 -2.43 4.94
CA THR A 30 17.49 -3.38 4.11
C THR A 30 18.67 -4.00 4.86
N ALA A 31 19.36 -3.20 5.68
CA ALA A 31 20.44 -3.66 6.57
C ALA A 31 19.95 -4.14 7.96
N ALA A 32 18.77 -3.69 8.39
CA ALA A 32 18.28 -4.01 9.73
C ALA A 32 17.75 -5.46 9.79
N HIS A 33 18.34 -6.27 10.68
CA HIS A 33 17.85 -7.60 11.10
C HIS A 33 16.53 -7.49 11.90
N ILE A 34 15.57 -6.68 11.46
CA ILE A 34 14.23 -6.67 12.05
C ILE A 34 13.55 -7.95 11.61
N THR A 35 13.74 -8.98 12.43
CA THR A 35 13.04 -10.25 12.30
C THR A 35 11.57 -10.00 12.56
N CYS A 36 10.75 -10.41 11.60
CA CYS A 36 9.31 -10.42 11.73
C CYS A 36 8.92 -11.09 13.06
N VAL A 37 8.19 -10.38 13.92
CA VAL A 37 7.82 -10.88 15.28
C VAL A 37 7.16 -12.26 15.18
N HIS A 38 6.30 -12.45 14.17
CA HIS A 38 5.68 -13.74 13.87
C HIS A 38 6.71 -14.85 13.65
N ARG A 39 7.73 -14.61 12.81
CA ARG A 39 8.82 -15.56 12.56
C ARG A 39 9.63 -15.84 13.83
N GLN A 40 9.84 -14.83 14.67
CA GLN A 40 10.59 -14.98 15.91
C GLN A 40 9.88 -15.90 16.92
N TYR A 41 8.55 -15.80 17.04
CA TYR A 41 7.78 -16.60 18.00
C TYR A 41 7.29 -17.94 17.45
N LEU A 42 6.88 -18.00 16.18
CA LEU A 42 6.29 -19.20 15.58
C LEU A 42 7.27 -19.98 14.70
N GLY A 43 8.42 -19.41 14.36
CA GLY A 43 9.39 -20.02 13.44
C GLY A 43 8.95 -20.02 11.97
N ILE A 44 7.76 -19.49 11.67
CA ILE A 44 7.14 -19.51 10.34
C ILE A 44 7.06 -18.09 9.77
N ASP A 45 7.45 -17.93 8.51
CA ASP A 45 7.29 -16.66 7.79
C ASP A 45 5.81 -16.39 7.52
N CYS A 46 5.27 -15.26 8.00
CA CYS A 46 3.93 -14.84 7.64
C CYS A 46 3.91 -14.12 6.27
N PRO A 47 2.78 -14.09 5.56
CA PRO A 47 2.68 -13.49 4.23
C PRO A 47 3.11 -12.03 4.16
N SER A 48 2.98 -11.28 5.26
CA SER A 48 3.38 -9.88 5.36
C SER A 48 4.84 -9.67 5.80
N CYS A 49 5.57 -10.72 6.17
CA CYS A 49 6.98 -10.59 6.54
C CYS A 49 7.76 -9.99 5.36
N GLY A 50 8.61 -9.00 5.66
CA GLY A 50 9.46 -8.34 4.66
C GLY A 50 8.79 -7.27 3.80
N LEU A 51 7.49 -6.94 3.99
CA LEU A 51 6.85 -5.83 3.26
C LEU A 51 7.58 -4.50 3.45
N SER A 52 7.92 -4.13 4.68
CA SER A 52 8.65 -2.89 4.96
C SER A 52 10.04 -2.86 4.32
N ARG A 53 10.73 -4.01 4.25
CA ARG A 53 12.03 -4.15 3.57
C ARG A 53 11.88 -4.03 2.06
N SER A 54 10.83 -4.61 1.50
CA SER A 54 10.47 -4.48 0.08
C SER A 54 10.22 -3.01 -0.27
N PHE A 55 9.45 -2.28 0.55
CA PHE A 55 9.20 -0.85 0.36
C PHE A 55 10.49 -0.03 0.44
N SER A 56 11.32 -0.28 1.45
CA SER A 56 12.59 0.41 1.62
C SER A 56 13.54 0.17 0.44
N ALA A 57 13.64 -1.08 -0.05
CA ALA A 57 14.43 -1.42 -1.23
C ALA A 57 13.94 -0.71 -2.50
N ILE A 58 12.62 -0.64 -2.71
CA ILE A 58 12.04 0.10 -3.85
C ILE A 58 12.36 1.59 -3.74
N MET A 59 12.22 2.18 -2.54
CA MET A 59 12.52 3.60 -2.30
C MET A 59 14.02 3.94 -2.52
N HIS A 60 14.92 2.97 -2.35
CA HIS A 60 16.35 3.09 -2.63
C HIS A 60 16.78 2.60 -4.02
N LEU A 61 15.81 2.28 -4.90
CA LEU A 61 16.05 1.75 -6.25
C LEU A 61 16.80 0.41 -6.30
N ASP A 62 16.88 -0.34 -5.19
CA ASP A 62 17.38 -1.72 -5.19
C ASP A 62 16.27 -2.70 -5.59
N LEU A 63 15.94 -2.71 -6.88
CA LEU A 63 14.93 -3.60 -7.43
C LEU A 63 15.36 -5.08 -7.46
N THR A 64 16.65 -5.36 -7.31
CA THR A 64 17.20 -6.73 -7.36
C THR A 64 16.84 -7.54 -6.11
N SER A 65 16.70 -6.86 -4.97
CA SER A 65 16.39 -7.48 -3.68
C SER A 65 14.89 -7.52 -3.36
N VAL A 66 14.05 -6.76 -4.09
CA VAL A 66 12.61 -6.59 -3.80
C VAL A 66 11.86 -7.91 -3.72
N MET A 67 12.08 -8.79 -4.70
CA MET A 67 11.42 -10.10 -4.78
C MET A 67 11.90 -11.07 -3.69
N LYS A 68 13.10 -10.84 -3.14
CA LYS A 68 13.66 -11.65 -2.04
C LYS A 68 13.04 -11.30 -0.70
N PHE A 69 12.61 -10.05 -0.51
CA PHE A 69 12.03 -9.61 0.76
C PHE A 69 10.56 -9.98 0.89
N ASN A 70 9.76 -9.77 -0.15
CA ASN A 70 8.37 -10.21 -0.19
C ASN A 70 7.91 -10.34 -1.65
N LYS A 71 7.41 -11.54 -2.01
CA LYS A 71 6.98 -11.86 -3.38
C LYS A 71 5.96 -10.90 -3.96
N TYR A 72 5.09 -10.32 -3.12
CA TYR A 72 4.01 -9.42 -3.55
C TYR A 72 4.20 -7.97 -3.04
N GLY A 73 5.31 -7.68 -2.37
CA GLY A 73 5.57 -6.36 -1.79
C GLY A 73 5.58 -5.24 -2.82
N TYR A 74 6.03 -5.52 -4.04
CA TYR A 74 6.03 -4.55 -5.14
C TYR A 74 4.60 -4.16 -5.60
N LEU A 75 3.64 -5.08 -5.58
CA LEU A 75 2.24 -4.78 -5.93
C LEU A 75 1.56 -3.95 -4.84
N VAL A 76 1.84 -4.28 -3.58
CA VAL A 76 1.35 -3.50 -2.44
C VAL A 76 1.95 -2.10 -2.47
N PHE A 77 3.24 -1.96 -2.78
CA PHE A 77 3.88 -0.65 -2.99
C PHE A 77 3.22 0.13 -4.13
N LEU A 78 2.99 -0.53 -5.28
CA LEU A 78 2.36 0.08 -6.45
C LEU A 78 0.96 0.59 -6.12
N PHE A 79 0.17 -0.13 -5.31
CA PHE A 79 -1.11 0.37 -4.82
C PHE A 79 -0.97 1.71 -4.11
N PHE A 80 -0.06 1.81 -3.13
CA PHE A 80 0.14 3.06 -2.38
C PHE A 80 0.62 4.20 -3.29
N LEU A 81 1.48 3.89 -4.27
CA LEU A 81 1.97 4.89 -5.23
C LEU A 81 0.83 5.43 -6.09
N LEU A 82 0.03 4.54 -6.68
CA LEU A 82 -1.11 4.92 -7.50
C LEU A 82 -2.18 5.63 -6.67
N GLN A 83 -2.39 5.22 -5.42
CA GLN A 83 -3.28 5.92 -4.49
C GLN A 83 -2.81 7.35 -4.23
N ALA A 84 -1.52 7.58 -3.96
CA ALA A 84 -0.99 8.94 -3.78
C ALA A 84 -1.27 9.82 -5.02
N ILE A 85 -1.03 9.29 -6.21
CA ILE A 85 -1.31 9.98 -7.48
C ILE A 85 -2.80 10.30 -7.61
N LEU A 86 -3.70 9.35 -7.32
CA LEU A 86 -5.14 9.59 -7.36
C LEU A 86 -5.60 10.64 -6.35
N ARG A 87 -5.06 10.65 -5.12
CA ARG A 87 -5.38 11.67 -4.11
C ARG A 87 -5.02 13.06 -4.61
N VAL A 88 -3.82 13.24 -5.17
CA VAL A 88 -3.38 14.52 -5.76
C VAL A 88 -4.28 14.92 -6.93
N LEU A 89 -4.57 13.99 -7.84
CA LEU A 89 -5.43 14.23 -9.01
C LEU A 89 -6.83 14.70 -8.59
N PHE A 90 -7.51 13.95 -7.71
CA PHE A 90 -8.88 14.26 -7.33
C PHE A 90 -9.00 15.45 -6.38
N LEU A 91 -8.00 15.72 -5.54
CA LEU A 91 -7.90 16.98 -4.81
C LEU A 91 -7.82 18.16 -5.79
N THR A 92 -6.95 18.07 -6.79
CA THR A 92 -6.78 19.11 -7.82
C THR A 92 -8.09 19.37 -8.58
N ILE A 93 -8.77 18.31 -9.02
CA ILE A 93 -10.09 18.42 -9.67
C ILE A 93 -11.11 19.08 -8.74
N SER A 94 -11.11 18.74 -7.45
CA SER A 94 -12.06 19.30 -6.46
C SER A 94 -11.80 20.77 -6.11
N PHE A 95 -10.58 21.25 -6.36
CA PHE A 95 -10.25 22.67 -6.28
C PHE A 95 -10.66 23.41 -7.54
N GLN A 96 -10.39 22.86 -8.73
CA GLN A 96 -10.65 23.51 -10.02
C GLN A 96 -12.11 23.47 -10.48
N LYS A 97 -12.83 22.37 -10.19
CA LYS A 97 -14.19 22.07 -10.67
C LYS A 97 -15.10 21.64 -9.50
N PRO A 98 -15.41 22.54 -8.55
CA PRO A 98 -16.21 22.18 -7.38
C PRO A 98 -17.63 21.69 -7.72
N GLU A 99 -18.18 22.10 -8.85
CA GLU A 99 -19.48 21.66 -9.37
C GLU A 99 -19.50 20.17 -9.76
N TRP A 100 -18.33 19.58 -10.03
CA TRP A 100 -18.19 18.16 -10.38
C TRP A 100 -18.04 17.24 -9.18
N LEU A 101 -18.02 17.79 -7.96
CA LEU A 101 -17.73 17.04 -6.73
C LEU A 101 -18.53 15.74 -6.61
N LYS A 102 -19.82 15.74 -6.99
CA LYS A 102 -20.69 14.55 -6.95
C LYS A 102 -20.21 13.42 -7.86
N SER A 103 -19.66 13.75 -9.03
CA SER A 103 -19.09 12.80 -9.98
C SER A 103 -17.68 12.38 -9.53
N THR A 104 -16.87 13.35 -9.08
CA THR A 104 -15.48 13.14 -8.63
C THR A 104 -15.38 12.07 -7.56
N TYR A 105 -16.16 12.16 -6.47
CA TYR A 105 -16.02 11.17 -5.39
C TYR A 105 -16.48 9.75 -5.80
N LYS A 106 -17.40 9.62 -6.77
CA LYS A 106 -17.83 8.31 -7.29
C LYS A 106 -16.71 7.65 -8.08
N TRP A 107 -16.08 8.41 -8.98
CA TRP A 107 -14.93 7.94 -9.75
C TRP A 107 -13.71 7.66 -8.88
N ASP A 108 -13.50 8.46 -7.84
CA ASP A 108 -12.48 8.23 -6.83
C ASP A 108 -12.70 6.90 -6.10
N ALA A 109 -13.90 6.67 -5.55
CA ALA A 109 -14.22 5.43 -4.88
C ALA A 109 -14.10 4.21 -5.81
N PHE A 110 -14.59 4.33 -7.05
CA PHE A 110 -14.52 3.27 -8.05
C PHE A 110 -13.07 2.93 -8.44
N SER A 111 -12.28 3.93 -8.80
CA SER A 111 -10.87 3.75 -9.18
C SER A 111 -10.04 3.21 -8.00
N SER A 112 -10.29 3.70 -6.79
CA SER A 112 -9.62 3.21 -5.58
C SER A 112 -9.95 1.76 -5.28
N GLY A 113 -11.22 1.37 -5.41
CA GLY A 113 -11.66 -0.02 -5.26
C GLY A 113 -11.04 -0.93 -6.31
N LEU A 114 -11.06 -0.51 -7.57
CA LEU A 114 -10.47 -1.28 -8.68
C LEU A 114 -8.97 -1.52 -8.47
N LEU A 115 -8.23 -0.47 -8.08
CA LEU A 115 -6.81 -0.58 -7.77
C LEU A 115 -6.54 -1.50 -6.58
N PHE A 116 -7.38 -1.43 -5.53
CA PHE A 116 -7.28 -2.32 -4.38
C PHE A 116 -7.40 -3.78 -4.83
N PHE A 117 -8.48 -4.13 -5.54
CA PHE A 117 -8.66 -5.49 -6.02
C PHE A 117 -7.51 -5.93 -6.94
N PHE A 118 -7.10 -5.11 -7.89
CA PHE A 118 -6.03 -5.47 -8.82
C PHE A 118 -4.69 -5.71 -8.10
N CYS A 119 -4.29 -4.83 -7.18
CA CYS A 119 -2.98 -4.91 -6.52
C CYS A 119 -2.96 -5.91 -5.36
N PHE A 120 -4.03 -6.02 -4.57
CA PHE A 120 -4.08 -6.87 -3.38
C PHE A 120 -4.55 -8.29 -3.67
N HIS A 121 -5.29 -8.56 -4.75
CA HIS A 121 -5.79 -9.91 -5.05
C HIS A 121 -4.71 -11.01 -4.96
N PRO A 122 -3.52 -10.90 -5.58
CA PRO A 122 -2.51 -11.95 -5.47
C PRO A 122 -1.94 -12.10 -4.06
N PHE A 123 -1.82 -11.00 -3.30
CA PHE A 123 -1.37 -11.04 -1.91
C PHE A 123 -2.40 -11.69 -0.99
N ILE A 124 -3.69 -11.39 -1.21
CA ILE A 124 -4.81 -11.97 -0.47
C ILE A 124 -4.90 -13.47 -0.74
N LEU A 125 -4.85 -13.89 -2.01
CA LEU A 125 -4.86 -15.31 -2.35
C LEU A 125 -3.69 -16.04 -1.71
N TYR A 126 -2.48 -15.50 -1.83
CA TYR A 126 -1.31 -16.09 -1.19
C TYR A 126 -1.46 -16.24 0.32
N THR A 127 -2.05 -15.23 0.96
CA THR A 127 -2.34 -15.25 2.40
C THR A 127 -3.31 -16.39 2.73
N PHE A 128 -4.40 -16.54 1.98
CA PHE A 128 -5.36 -17.63 2.19
C PHE A 128 -4.75 -19.01 1.95
N PHE A 129 -3.93 -19.20 0.91
CA PHE A 129 -3.25 -20.47 0.65
C PHE A 129 -2.33 -20.86 1.81
N GLN A 130 -1.54 -19.91 2.32
CA GLN A 130 -0.67 -20.15 3.47
C GLN A 130 -1.46 -20.52 4.74
N PHE A 131 -2.57 -19.83 5.01
CA PHE A 131 -3.43 -20.18 6.14
C PHE A 131 -4.08 -21.57 5.99
N TYR A 132 -4.49 -21.94 4.77
CA TYR A 132 -5.04 -23.26 4.48
C TYR A 132 -4.03 -24.38 4.74
N GLU A 133 -2.78 -24.22 4.28
CA GLU A 133 -1.69 -25.17 4.55
C GLU A 133 -1.40 -25.31 6.05
N LEU A 134 -1.40 -24.21 6.81
CA LEU A 134 -1.17 -24.22 8.25
C LEU A 134 -2.26 -24.93 9.06
N LEU A 135 -3.50 -24.96 8.55
CA LEU A 135 -4.63 -25.61 9.20
C LEU A 135 -4.75 -27.11 8.87
N GLY A 136 -3.76 -27.68 8.17
CA GLY A 136 -3.73 -29.11 7.81
C GLY A 136 -4.62 -29.46 6.62
N GLY A 137 -4.83 -28.50 5.72
CA GLY A 137 -5.50 -28.68 4.43
C GLY A 137 -4.73 -29.55 3.44
#